data_AF-A0AAF3EPE2-F1
#
_entry.id   AF-A0AAF3EPE2-F1
#
_cell.length_a   1.000
_cell.length_b   1.000
_cell.length_c   1.000
_cell.angle_alpha   90.00
_cell.angle_beta   90.00
_cell.angle_gamma   90.00
#
_symmetry.space_group_name_H-M   'P 1'
#
loop_
_entity.id
_entity.type
_entity.pdbx_description
1 polymer ?
#
loop_
_entity_poly.entity_id
_entity_poly.type
_entity_poly.pdbx_seq_one_letter_code
_entity_poly.pdbx_strand_id
1 'polypeptide(L)'
;MEEEKHPRAHLKKSKEDRTFFEFIKYVFLRTGKEREKIQKGVTITTAKYTYEVLELLGPGGFGDVYRVNDEKGKSYATKTETDSQHINKQLLRLKLETSVLVECEKAWLLLHSTGYIHRDIKSQNFAIELRLKPRGKTKFIGTVRFASRNCHMNVEQGRKDDLEVWCYMLIDLFDQNLVPCRRKVNKEEVLSLKKSFFHFNKKFNAIFDKVPKDFRRVIKFVDELAYSSAPDYGTIRMSFLL
;
A
#
# COMPACT_ATOMS: atom_id res chain seq x y z
N MET A 1 -44.77 -21.64 7.99
CA MET A 1 -43.29 -21.63 8.12
C MET A 1 -42.82 -20.39 7.39
N GLU A 2 -42.70 -19.30 8.14
CA GLU A 2 -42.30 -17.98 7.64
C GLU A 2 -40.79 -17.98 7.38
N GLU A 3 -40.37 -17.70 6.15
CA GLU A 3 -38.98 -17.37 5.84
C GLU A 3 -38.74 -15.88 6.10
N GLU A 4 -37.99 -15.57 7.17
CA GLU A 4 -37.44 -14.24 7.42
C GLU A 4 -36.49 -13.84 6.27
N LYS A 5 -36.89 -12.82 5.51
CA LYS A 5 -36.01 -12.15 4.54
C LYS A 5 -34.99 -11.28 5.26
N HIS A 6 -33.74 -11.72 5.29
CA HIS A 6 -32.61 -10.88 5.69
C HIS A 6 -32.44 -9.67 4.72
N PRO A 7 -32.35 -8.42 5.22
CA PRO A 7 -32.19 -7.25 4.36
C PRO A 7 -30.75 -7.17 3.82
N ARG A 8 -30.60 -7.20 2.49
CA ARG A 8 -29.35 -6.87 1.79
C ARG A 8 -29.02 -5.40 2.04
N ALA A 9 -28.00 -5.13 2.84
CA ALA A 9 -27.44 -3.80 3.02
C ALA A 9 -26.83 -3.29 1.70
N HIS A 10 -27.57 -2.44 0.99
CA HIS A 10 -27.03 -1.64 -0.09
C HIS A 10 -26.13 -0.54 0.51
N LEU A 11 -24.81 -0.77 0.54
CA LEU A 11 -23.83 0.29 0.82
C LEU A 11 -23.91 1.34 -0.31
N LYS A 12 -24.66 2.42 -0.08
CA LYS A 12 -24.51 3.66 -0.86
C LYS A 12 -23.17 4.29 -0.48
N LYS A 13 -22.17 4.25 -1.39
CA LYS A 13 -20.94 5.03 -1.24
C LYS A 13 -21.31 6.51 -1.09
N SER A 14 -20.86 7.16 -0.01
CA SER A 14 -21.20 8.55 0.28
C SER A 14 -20.47 9.50 -0.69
N LYS A 15 -21.00 10.72 -0.87
CA LYS A 15 -20.37 11.77 -1.69
C LYS A 15 -18.96 12.16 -1.20
N GLU A 16 -18.68 11.96 0.09
CA GLU A 16 -17.43 12.35 0.75
C GLU A 16 -16.24 11.48 0.29
N ASP A 17 -16.46 10.18 0.07
CA ASP A 17 -15.44 9.26 -0.43
C ASP A 17 -14.94 9.71 -1.81
N ARG A 18 -15.85 10.18 -2.67
CA ARG A 18 -15.52 10.61 -4.04
C ARG A 18 -14.66 11.88 -4.05
N THR A 19 -14.94 12.82 -3.15
CA THR A 19 -14.14 14.05 -3.00
C THR A 19 -12.74 13.78 -2.47
N PHE A 20 -12.58 12.78 -1.60
CA PHE A 20 -11.28 12.40 -1.06
C PHE A 20 -10.34 11.82 -2.14
N PHE A 21 -10.83 10.91 -2.99
CA PHE A 21 -10.00 10.31 -4.05
C PHE A 21 -9.56 11.32 -5.12
N GLU A 22 -10.40 12.28 -5.48
CA GLU A 22 -10.04 13.36 -6.42
C GLU A 22 -8.99 14.31 -5.81
N PHE A 23 -9.10 14.60 -4.51
CA PHE A 23 -8.09 15.36 -3.78
C PHE A 23 -6.71 14.66 -3.77
N ILE A 24 -6.67 13.34 -3.58
CA ILE A 24 -5.42 12.57 -3.62
C ILE A 24 -4.72 12.67 -4.99
N LYS A 25 -5.46 12.62 -6.11
CA LYS A 25 -4.88 12.73 -7.46
C LYS A 25 -4.19 14.09 -7.69
N TYR A 26 -4.80 15.18 -7.24
CA TYR A 26 -4.29 16.54 -7.44
C TYR A 26 -2.93 16.79 -6.75
N VAL A 27 -2.76 16.22 -5.55
CA VAL A 27 -1.58 16.40 -4.69
C VAL A 27 -0.31 15.82 -5.28
N PHE A 28 -0.42 14.65 -5.92
CA PHE A 28 0.73 13.94 -6.47
C PHE A 28 1.43 14.72 -7.61
N LEU A 29 0.83 15.76 -8.17
CA LEU A 29 1.35 16.48 -9.35
C LEU A 29 2.29 17.66 -9.03
N ARG A 30 2.45 18.11 -7.78
CA ARG A 30 2.86 19.52 -7.50
C ARG A 30 4.16 19.79 -6.73
N THR A 31 5.01 18.83 -6.36
CA THR A 31 6.01 19.10 -5.30
C THR A 31 7.46 19.13 -5.73
N GLY A 32 8.09 20.32 -5.68
CA GLY A 32 9.51 20.54 -5.96
C GLY A 32 10.10 21.86 -5.43
N LYS A 33 9.98 22.19 -4.14
CA LYS A 33 10.75 23.30 -3.49
C LYS A 33 11.40 22.84 -2.17
N GLU A 34 12.57 23.39 -1.83
CA GLU A 34 13.35 23.14 -0.60
C GLU A 34 12.78 23.91 0.63
N ARG A 35 13.11 23.45 1.86
CA ARG A 35 12.47 23.86 3.13
C ARG A 35 13.43 24.54 4.12
N GLU A 36 12.99 25.61 4.79
CA GLU A 36 13.73 26.36 5.81
C GLU A 36 13.74 25.68 7.19
N LYS A 37 14.80 25.89 8.00
CA LYS A 37 15.02 25.23 9.30
C LYS A 37 14.80 26.20 10.48
N ILE A 38 14.14 25.73 11.55
CA ILE A 38 13.99 26.47 12.81
C ILE A 38 15.32 26.51 13.57
N GLN A 39 15.68 27.69 14.07
CA GLN A 39 16.91 27.93 14.83
C GLN A 39 16.74 27.55 16.31
N LYS A 40 17.87 27.25 16.97
CA LYS A 40 17.93 27.05 18.43
C LYS A 40 17.50 28.32 19.18
N GLY A 41 16.78 28.15 20.29
CA GLY A 41 16.27 29.23 21.14
C GLY A 41 14.89 29.76 20.74
N VAL A 42 14.33 29.30 19.61
CA VAL A 42 12.98 29.67 19.20
C VAL A 42 11.97 29.06 20.17
N THR A 43 11.04 29.88 20.65
CA THR A 43 9.95 29.44 21.53
C THR A 43 8.68 29.18 20.73
N ILE A 44 8.09 27.99 20.89
CA ILE A 44 6.86 27.53 20.26
C ILE A 44 5.76 27.52 21.32
N THR A 45 4.76 28.39 21.17
CA THR A 45 3.63 28.48 22.10
C THR A 45 2.38 27.87 21.46
N THR A 46 1.72 26.99 22.20
CA THR A 46 0.41 26.41 21.88
C THR A 46 -0.66 26.96 22.83
N ALA A 47 -1.93 26.62 22.63
CA ALA A 47 -3.01 27.06 23.52
C ALA A 47 -2.85 26.60 24.99
N LYS A 48 -1.97 25.62 25.27
CA LYS A 48 -1.80 25.05 26.62
C LYS A 48 -0.36 24.95 27.11
N TYR A 49 0.63 25.04 26.21
CA TYR A 49 2.03 24.73 26.51
C TYR A 49 2.99 25.58 25.70
N THR A 50 4.13 25.92 26.30
CA THR A 50 5.25 26.60 25.67
C THR A 50 6.45 25.68 25.63
N TYR A 51 7.18 25.70 24.51
CA TYR A 51 8.35 24.86 24.28
C TYR A 51 9.53 25.66 23.71
N GLU A 52 10.74 25.47 24.21
CA GLU A 52 11.96 26.05 23.64
C GLU A 52 12.68 25.03 22.74
N VAL A 53 13.04 25.43 21.51
CA VAL A 53 13.79 24.60 20.56
C VAL A 53 15.28 24.56 20.90
N LEU A 54 15.84 23.37 21.06
CA LEU A 54 17.24 23.18 21.44
C LEU A 54 18.13 22.78 20.27
N GLU A 55 17.74 21.76 19.52
CA GLU A 55 18.53 21.24 18.40
C GLU A 55 17.69 20.45 17.41
N LEU A 56 18.16 20.37 16.16
CA LEU A 56 17.60 19.49 15.15
C LEU A 56 18.08 18.06 15.42
N LEU A 57 17.14 17.16 15.74
CA LEU A 57 17.42 15.73 15.93
C LEU A 57 17.51 14.98 14.60
N GLY A 58 16.76 15.43 13.58
CA GLY A 58 16.89 14.85 12.25
C GLY A 58 15.95 15.44 11.20
N PRO A 59 16.42 15.59 9.95
CA PRO A 59 15.56 16.01 8.85
C PRO A 59 14.66 14.87 8.38
N GLY A 60 13.35 15.12 8.30
CA GLY A 60 12.37 14.20 7.74
C GLY A 60 11.88 14.68 6.37
N GLY A 61 11.39 13.77 5.52
CA GLY A 61 10.85 14.11 4.18
C GLY A 61 9.63 15.05 4.17
N PHE A 62 9.13 15.38 5.36
CA PHE A 62 7.82 15.94 5.60
C PHE A 62 7.85 17.12 6.59
N GLY A 63 8.84 17.13 7.47
CA GLY A 63 9.09 18.16 8.47
C GLY A 63 10.39 17.82 9.17
N ASP A 64 10.83 18.67 10.08
CA ASP A 64 12.06 18.47 10.84
C ASP A 64 11.73 18.11 12.29
N VAL A 65 12.51 17.21 12.89
CA VAL A 65 12.32 16.80 14.28
C VAL A 65 13.32 17.54 15.14
N TYR A 66 12.83 18.28 16.14
CA TYR A 66 13.65 19.05 17.06
C TYR A 66 13.50 18.54 18.48
N ARG A 67 14.59 18.61 19.24
CA ARG A 67 14.54 18.49 20.70
C ARG A 67 14.01 19.79 21.26
N VAL A 68 13.01 19.71 22.13
CA VAL A 68 12.46 20.86 22.83
C VAL A 68 12.37 20.61 24.33
N ASN A 69 12.36 21.67 25.13
CA ASN A 69 12.02 21.61 26.55
C ASN A 69 10.70 22.33 26.81
N ASP A 70 9.87 21.80 27.71
CA ASP A 70 8.76 22.55 28.27
C ASP A 70 9.23 23.56 29.33
N GLU A 71 8.30 24.37 29.85
CA GLU A 71 8.55 25.36 30.92
C GLU A 71 9.11 24.73 32.22
N LYS A 72 8.93 23.42 32.41
CA LYS A 72 9.43 22.67 33.57
C LYS A 72 10.77 21.99 33.30
N GLY A 73 11.38 22.23 32.13
CA GLY A 73 12.66 21.66 31.71
C GLY A 73 12.59 20.21 31.24
N LYS A 74 11.39 19.63 31.10
CA LYS A 74 11.21 18.27 30.58
C LYS A 74 11.38 18.27 29.08
N SER A 75 12.22 17.35 28.59
CA SER A 75 12.57 17.27 27.17
C SER A 75 11.60 16.41 26.36
N TYR A 76 11.31 16.86 25.15
CA TYR A 76 10.42 16.23 24.18
C TYR A 76 11.03 16.30 22.77
N ALA A 77 10.53 15.46 21.87
CA ALA A 77 10.75 15.62 20.44
C ALA A 77 9.52 16.30 19.84
N THR A 78 9.70 17.51 19.31
CA THR A 78 8.67 18.18 18.52
C THR A 78 8.94 17.96 17.04
N LYS A 79 7.88 17.86 16.25
CA LYS A 79 7.99 17.72 14.80
C LYS A 79 7.30 18.92 14.17
N THR A 80 8.01 19.62 13.30
CA THR A 80 7.48 20.81 12.62
C THR A 80 6.76 20.42 11.35
N GLU A 81 5.69 21.13 11.01
CA GLU A 81 5.04 21.08 9.70
C GLU A 81 5.22 22.45 9.03
N THR A 82 5.59 22.49 7.75
CA THR A 82 5.77 23.76 7.03
C THR A 82 4.41 24.36 6.70
N ASP A 83 4.05 25.48 7.33
CA ASP A 83 2.89 26.25 6.92
C ASP A 83 3.22 27.00 5.64
N SER A 84 2.83 26.42 4.52
CA SER A 84 2.84 27.08 3.22
C SER A 84 1.47 26.85 2.64
N GLN A 85 0.82 27.95 2.26
CA GLN A 85 -0.58 28.04 1.81
C GLN A 85 -0.95 27.17 0.59
N HIS A 86 -0.16 26.17 0.19
CA HIS A 86 -0.50 25.22 -0.85
C HIS A 86 -0.08 23.80 -0.44
N ILE A 87 -1.09 23.00 -0.04
CA ILE A 87 -1.08 21.53 0.00
C ILE A 87 -0.12 20.90 1.02
N ASN A 88 -0.65 20.69 2.23
CA ASN A 88 0.04 20.04 3.34
C ASN A 88 0.18 18.52 3.10
N LYS A 89 1.30 18.11 2.48
CA LYS A 89 1.67 16.71 2.20
C LYS A 89 1.69 15.80 3.42
N GLN A 90 1.95 16.32 4.63
CA GLN A 90 1.89 15.56 5.88
C GLN A 90 0.47 15.29 6.31
N LEU A 91 -0.37 16.32 6.31
CA LEU A 91 -1.80 16.16 6.58
C LEU A 91 -2.43 15.19 5.58
N LEU A 92 -1.97 15.21 4.34
CA LEU A 92 -2.32 14.26 3.29
C LEU A 92 -1.82 12.84 3.55
N ARG A 93 -0.58 12.69 4.00
CA ARG A 93 -0.02 11.40 4.39
C ARG A 93 -0.74 10.83 5.61
N LEU A 94 -0.98 11.64 6.64
CA LEU A 94 -1.73 11.23 7.83
C LEU A 94 -3.17 10.87 7.46
N LYS A 95 -3.87 11.70 6.68
CA LYS A 95 -5.21 11.38 6.17
C LYS A 95 -5.22 10.09 5.34
N LEU A 96 -4.20 9.87 4.51
CA LEU A 96 -4.06 8.64 3.73
C LEU A 96 -3.80 7.43 4.62
N GLU A 97 -2.88 7.53 5.58
CA GLU A 97 -2.57 6.48 6.55
C GLU A 97 -3.79 6.15 7.40
N THR A 98 -4.54 7.14 7.89
CA THR A 98 -5.81 6.95 8.61
C THR A 98 -6.85 6.27 7.71
N SER A 99 -6.96 6.68 6.45
CA SER A 99 -7.91 6.03 5.51
C SER A 99 -7.55 4.57 5.26
N VAL A 100 -6.25 4.26 5.10
CA VAL A 100 -5.77 2.87 4.97
C VAL A 100 -6.10 2.08 6.23
N LEU A 101 -5.89 2.65 7.42
CA LEU A 101 -6.22 1.98 8.69
C LEU A 101 -7.71 1.66 8.81
N VAL A 102 -8.61 2.57 8.41
CA VAL A 102 -10.06 2.33 8.40
C VAL A 102 -10.45 1.21 7.42
N GLU A 103 -9.83 1.15 6.25
CA GLU A 103 -10.09 0.05 5.31
C GLU A 103 -9.52 -1.29 5.82
N CYS A 104 -8.35 -1.26 6.47
CA CYS A 104 -7.80 -2.44 7.14
C CYS A 104 -8.72 -2.96 8.25
N GLU A 105 -9.35 -2.07 9.03
CA GLU A 105 -10.33 -2.45 10.05
C GLU A 105 -11.50 -3.25 9.45
N LYS A 106 -12.07 -2.78 8.34
CA LYS A 106 -13.13 -3.50 7.62
C LYS A 106 -12.67 -4.88 7.16
N ALA A 107 -11.44 -4.98 6.64
CA ALA A 107 -10.87 -6.24 6.20
C ALA A 107 -10.65 -7.21 7.38
N TRP A 108 -10.18 -6.74 8.53
CA TRP A 108 -9.99 -7.56 9.72
C TRP A 108 -11.31 -8.05 10.30
N LEU A 109 -12.33 -7.20 10.34
CA LEU A 109 -13.68 -7.60 10.76
C LEU A 109 -14.18 -8.76 9.90
N LEU A 110 -14.03 -8.66 8.57
CA LEU A 110 -14.40 -9.73 7.65
C LEU A 110 -13.58 -11.01 7.91
N LEU A 111 -12.26 -10.91 8.05
CA LEU A 111 -11.40 -12.06 8.31
C LEU A 111 -11.76 -12.76 9.63
N HIS A 112 -11.95 -12.00 10.71
CA HIS A 112 -12.34 -12.56 12.01
C HIS A 112 -13.73 -13.20 11.95
N SER A 113 -14.69 -12.60 11.22
CA SER A 113 -16.04 -13.17 11.05
C SER A 113 -16.03 -14.50 10.28
N THR A 114 -14.99 -14.74 9.48
CA THR A 114 -14.80 -15.98 8.70
C THR A 114 -13.86 -16.98 9.40
N GLY A 115 -13.44 -16.69 10.64
CA GLY A 115 -12.57 -17.55 11.45
C GLY A 115 -11.08 -17.44 11.15
N TYR A 116 -10.65 -16.47 10.33
CA TYR A 116 -9.24 -16.25 9.98
C TYR A 116 -8.61 -15.16 10.86
N ILE A 117 -7.36 -15.37 11.27
CA ILE A 117 -6.56 -14.39 12.02
C ILE A 117 -5.25 -14.15 11.25
N HIS A 118 -4.86 -12.88 11.04
CA HIS A 118 -3.68 -12.53 10.24
C HIS A 118 -2.33 -12.89 10.90
N ARG A 119 -2.22 -12.76 12.23
CA ARG A 119 -1.03 -13.10 13.04
C ARG A 119 0.29 -12.32 12.77
N ASP A 120 0.33 -11.40 11.81
CA ASP A 120 1.53 -10.60 11.47
C ASP A 120 1.12 -9.20 10.97
N ILE A 121 0.33 -8.49 11.78
CA ILE A 121 -0.12 -7.13 11.45
C ILE A 121 1.03 -6.16 11.74
N LYS A 122 1.61 -5.58 10.67
CA LYS A 122 2.59 -4.51 10.73
C LYS A 122 2.53 -3.65 9.48
N SER A 123 2.84 -2.36 9.58
CA SER A 123 2.69 -1.40 8.46
C SER A 123 3.43 -1.83 7.19
N GLN A 124 4.59 -2.48 7.33
CA GLN A 124 5.39 -2.97 6.21
C GLN A 124 4.71 -4.10 5.41
N ASN A 125 3.72 -4.78 5.99
CA ASN A 125 2.93 -5.81 5.30
C ASN A 125 1.72 -5.24 4.54
N PHE A 126 1.31 -3.99 4.82
CA PHE A 126 0.12 -3.38 4.22
C PHE A 126 0.42 -2.23 3.28
N ALA A 127 1.52 -1.50 3.51
CA ALA A 127 1.81 -0.29 2.76
C ALA A 127 3.31 -0.08 2.56
N ILE A 128 3.67 0.18 1.32
CA ILE A 128 4.96 0.76 0.92
C ILE A 128 4.63 2.03 0.12
N GLU A 129 5.42 3.09 0.33
CA GLU A 129 5.22 4.35 -0.36
C GLU A 129 5.42 4.19 -1.87
N LEU A 130 4.34 4.42 -2.64
CA LEU A 130 4.41 4.47 -4.09
C LEU A 130 5.18 5.72 -4.54
N ARG A 131 6.27 5.52 -5.28
CA ARG A 131 7.00 6.64 -5.87
C ARG A 131 6.42 7.05 -7.21
N LEU A 132 6.36 8.36 -7.45
CA LEU A 132 5.93 8.91 -8.74
C LEU A 132 6.89 8.60 -9.88
N LYS A 133 8.19 8.55 -9.58
CA LYS A 133 9.24 8.22 -10.54
C LYS A 133 9.95 6.95 -10.07
N PRO A 134 10.15 5.96 -10.96
CA PRO A 134 10.85 4.75 -10.60
C PRO A 134 12.33 5.04 -10.34
N ARG A 135 12.91 4.42 -9.31
CA ARG A 135 14.37 4.40 -9.13
C ARG A 135 15.01 3.50 -10.19
N GLY A 136 16.22 3.85 -10.61
CA GLY A 136 16.98 3.06 -11.58
C GLY A 136 17.36 1.65 -11.09
N LYS A 137 17.63 1.48 -9.79
CA LYS A 137 17.88 0.17 -9.18
C LYS A 137 17.32 0.13 -7.76
N THR A 138 16.68 -0.96 -7.41
CA THR A 138 16.13 -1.20 -6.07
C THR A 138 16.72 -2.46 -5.46
N LYS A 139 16.54 -2.65 -4.15
CA LYS A 139 16.89 -3.91 -3.49
C LYS A 139 15.64 -4.79 -3.48
N PHE A 140 15.84 -6.10 -3.62
CA PHE A 140 14.81 -7.09 -3.37
C PHE A 140 14.25 -6.95 -1.94
N ILE A 141 12.92 -6.93 -1.80
CA ILE A 141 12.21 -6.85 -0.51
C ILE A 141 11.10 -7.91 -0.50
N GLY A 142 10.88 -8.55 0.65
CA GLY A 142 9.81 -9.52 0.85
C GLY A 142 10.24 -10.97 0.70
N THR A 143 9.27 -11.87 0.51
CA THR A 143 9.51 -13.31 0.39
C THR A 143 9.63 -13.74 -1.08
N VAL A 144 10.65 -14.52 -1.42
CA VAL A 144 10.94 -15.02 -2.79
C VAL A 144 9.70 -15.56 -3.52
N ARG A 145 8.88 -16.35 -2.81
CA ARG A 145 7.64 -16.94 -3.33
C ARG A 145 6.65 -15.88 -3.82
N PHE A 146 6.40 -14.85 -3.01
CA PHE A 146 5.37 -13.85 -3.27
C PHE A 146 5.87 -12.57 -3.95
N ALA A 147 7.18 -12.34 -4.02
CA ALA A 147 7.75 -11.17 -4.69
C ALA A 147 7.43 -11.13 -6.20
N SER A 148 7.10 -9.97 -6.77
CA SER A 148 6.83 -9.84 -8.21
C SER A 148 8.06 -10.10 -9.09
N ARG A 149 7.85 -10.32 -10.40
CA ARG A 149 8.93 -10.40 -11.39
C ARG A 149 9.83 -9.17 -11.37
N ASN A 150 9.29 -7.95 -11.22
CA ASN A 150 10.11 -6.73 -11.13
C ASN A 150 10.97 -6.71 -9.86
N CYS A 151 10.42 -7.15 -8.72
CA CYS A 151 11.19 -7.26 -7.49
C CYS A 151 12.40 -8.21 -7.66
N HIS A 152 12.21 -9.35 -8.33
CA HIS A 152 13.31 -10.26 -8.69
C HIS A 152 14.35 -9.62 -9.62
N MET A 153 13.92 -8.71 -10.49
CA MET A 153 14.79 -7.95 -11.40
C MET A 153 15.38 -6.68 -10.78
N ASN A 154 15.14 -6.41 -9.48
CA ASN A 154 15.58 -5.19 -8.80
C ASN A 154 15.05 -3.89 -9.44
N VAL A 155 13.87 -3.96 -10.06
CA VAL A 155 13.15 -2.82 -10.65
C VAL A 155 12.19 -2.24 -9.62
N GLU A 156 11.97 -0.93 -9.64
CA GLU A 156 11.01 -0.27 -8.74
C GLU A 156 9.61 -0.87 -8.91
N GLN A 157 8.98 -1.16 -7.77
CA GLN A 157 7.67 -1.79 -7.71
C GLN A 157 6.57 -0.73 -7.75
N GLY A 158 5.53 -0.97 -8.54
CA GLY A 158 4.33 -0.15 -8.64
C GLY A 158 3.06 -0.96 -8.38
N ARG A 159 1.90 -0.38 -8.67
CA ARG A 159 0.58 -1.01 -8.42
C ARG A 159 0.40 -2.37 -9.09
N LYS A 160 1.02 -2.56 -10.25
CA LYS A 160 0.96 -3.83 -10.98
C LYS A 160 1.68 -4.97 -10.25
N ASP A 161 2.69 -4.65 -9.46
CA ASP A 161 3.47 -5.63 -8.73
C ASP A 161 2.63 -6.22 -7.59
N ASP A 162 1.87 -5.38 -6.89
CA ASP A 162 0.89 -5.82 -5.89
C ASP A 162 -0.21 -6.69 -6.52
N LEU A 163 -0.69 -6.34 -7.72
CA LEU A 163 -1.66 -7.16 -8.45
C LEU A 163 -1.09 -8.52 -8.87
N GLU A 164 0.18 -8.57 -9.26
CA GLU A 164 0.87 -9.83 -9.55
C GLU A 164 0.99 -10.68 -8.27
N VAL A 165 1.40 -10.08 -7.15
CA VAL A 165 1.45 -10.78 -5.85
C VAL A 165 0.07 -11.29 -5.45
N TRP A 166 -0.96 -10.49 -5.66
CA TRP A 166 -2.35 -10.88 -5.40
C TRP A 166 -2.79 -12.10 -6.22
N CYS A 167 -2.36 -12.21 -7.48
CA CYS A 167 -2.59 -13.40 -8.28
C CYS A 167 -1.94 -14.64 -7.65
N TYR A 168 -0.72 -14.53 -7.11
CA TYR A 168 -0.07 -15.64 -6.40
C TYR A 168 -0.78 -15.99 -5.09
N MET A 169 -1.26 -15.00 -4.34
CA MET A 169 -2.05 -15.22 -3.12
C MET A 169 -3.37 -15.92 -3.42
N LEU A 170 -4.05 -15.56 -4.52
CA LEU A 170 -5.28 -16.22 -4.92
C LEU A 170 -5.04 -17.70 -5.22
N ILE A 171 -3.97 -18.03 -5.96
CA ILE A 171 -3.61 -19.42 -6.23
C ILE A 171 -3.33 -20.16 -4.92
N ASP A 172 -2.59 -19.54 -3.99
CA ASP A 172 -2.27 -20.12 -2.68
C ASP A 172 -3.52 -20.40 -1.83
N LEU A 173 -4.53 -19.51 -1.92
CA LEU A 173 -5.82 -19.66 -1.25
C LEU A 173 -6.62 -20.86 -1.77
N PHE A 174 -6.66 -21.08 -3.08
CA PHE A 174 -7.39 -22.20 -3.69
C PHE A 174 -6.63 -23.52 -3.57
N ASP A 175 -5.32 -23.51 -3.85
CA ASP A 175 -4.44 -24.66 -3.65
C ASP A 175 -2.98 -24.22 -3.56
N GLN A 176 -2.44 -24.26 -2.34
CA GLN A 176 -1.03 -23.95 -2.07
C GLN A 176 -0.05 -24.75 -2.95
N ASN A 177 -0.41 -25.97 -3.41
CA ASN A 177 0.46 -26.80 -4.27
C ASN A 177 0.63 -26.24 -5.68
N LEU A 178 -0.29 -25.38 -6.12
CA LEU A 178 -0.33 -24.87 -7.47
C LEU A 178 0.40 -23.53 -7.64
N VAL A 179 0.89 -22.94 -6.56
CA VAL A 179 1.71 -21.71 -6.63
C VAL A 179 2.96 -21.99 -7.49
N PRO A 180 3.20 -21.25 -8.59
CA PRO A 180 4.23 -21.58 -9.59
C PRO A 180 5.64 -21.85 -9.06
N CYS A 181 5.97 -21.29 -7.89
CA CYS A 181 7.28 -21.35 -7.27
C CYS A 181 7.27 -21.85 -5.81
N ARG A 182 6.25 -22.62 -5.37
CA ARG A 182 6.03 -23.01 -3.95
C ARG A 182 7.30 -23.47 -3.21
N ARG A 183 8.08 -24.37 -3.83
CA ARG A 183 9.24 -25.06 -3.21
C ARG A 183 10.59 -24.59 -3.75
N LYS A 184 10.66 -23.43 -4.39
CA LYS A 184 11.88 -22.92 -5.02
C LYS A 184 12.43 -21.73 -4.24
N VAL A 185 13.73 -21.74 -3.98
CA VAL A 185 14.44 -20.68 -3.23
C VAL A 185 15.44 -19.91 -4.09
N ASN A 186 15.92 -20.50 -5.18
CA ASN A 186 16.78 -19.83 -6.14
C ASN A 186 16.00 -18.75 -6.90
N LYS A 187 16.51 -17.51 -6.91
CA LYS A 187 15.79 -16.34 -7.44
C LYS A 187 15.64 -16.40 -8.96
N GLU A 188 16.66 -16.85 -9.66
CA GLU A 188 16.69 -16.96 -11.12
C GLU A 188 15.67 -17.99 -11.61
N GLU A 189 15.61 -19.16 -10.94
CA GLU A 189 14.62 -20.21 -11.21
C GLU A 189 13.20 -19.71 -10.94
N VAL A 190 12.98 -19.05 -9.79
CA VAL A 190 11.67 -18.49 -9.42
C VAL A 190 11.21 -17.45 -10.45
N LEU A 191 12.11 -16.57 -10.90
CA LEU A 191 11.81 -15.59 -11.95
C LEU A 191 11.44 -16.27 -13.27
N SER A 192 12.18 -17.32 -13.67
CA SER A 192 11.89 -18.09 -14.89
C SER A 192 10.51 -18.78 -14.83
N LEU A 193 10.15 -19.36 -13.69
CA LEU A 193 8.85 -19.97 -13.46
C LEU A 193 7.72 -18.93 -13.53
N LYS A 194 7.91 -17.77 -12.91
CA LYS A 194 6.94 -16.66 -12.96
C LYS A 194 6.74 -16.13 -14.38
N LYS A 195 7.83 -15.93 -15.13
CA LYS A 195 7.74 -15.59 -16.56
C LYS A 195 6.95 -16.64 -17.32
N SER A 196 7.27 -17.92 -17.15
CA SER A 196 6.57 -19.02 -17.83
C SER A 196 5.08 -19.08 -17.48
N PHE A 197 4.71 -18.74 -16.24
CA PHE A 197 3.32 -18.71 -15.78
C PHE A 197 2.52 -17.61 -16.49
N PHE A 198 3.05 -16.39 -16.54
CA PHE A 198 2.40 -15.27 -17.24
C PHE A 198 2.30 -15.49 -18.75
N HIS A 199 3.18 -16.29 -19.34
CA HIS A 199 3.09 -16.72 -20.75
C HIS A 199 2.24 -17.99 -20.95
N PHE A 200 1.42 -18.37 -19.96
CA PHE A 200 0.51 -19.53 -20.02
C PHE A 200 1.17 -20.85 -20.44
N ASN A 201 2.38 -21.11 -19.95
CA ASN A 201 3.05 -22.39 -20.19
C ASN A 201 2.16 -23.55 -19.70
N LYS A 202 2.01 -24.59 -20.53
CA LYS A 202 1.10 -25.73 -20.31
C LYS A 202 1.27 -26.42 -18.95
N LYS A 203 2.47 -26.38 -18.35
CA LYS A 203 2.73 -26.95 -17.01
C LYS A 203 1.88 -26.34 -15.89
N PHE A 204 1.31 -25.16 -16.14
CA PHE A 204 0.48 -24.43 -15.18
C PHE A 204 -1.02 -24.54 -15.47
N ASN A 205 -1.44 -25.33 -16.45
CA ASN A 205 -2.86 -25.42 -16.83
C ASN A 205 -3.76 -25.81 -15.65
N ALA A 206 -3.30 -26.71 -14.77
CA ALA A 206 -4.03 -27.14 -13.58
C ALA A 206 -4.39 -25.99 -12.61
N ILE A 207 -3.67 -24.85 -12.65
CA ILE A 207 -4.04 -23.65 -11.88
C ILE A 207 -5.41 -23.15 -12.34
N PHE A 208 -5.58 -23.03 -13.65
CA PHE A 208 -6.76 -22.42 -14.27
C PHE A 208 -8.02 -23.27 -14.14
N ASP A 209 -7.87 -24.54 -13.78
CA ASP A 209 -8.98 -25.45 -13.49
C ASP A 209 -9.49 -25.31 -12.05
N LYS A 210 -8.68 -24.76 -11.13
CA LYS A 210 -9.02 -24.62 -9.70
C LYS A 210 -9.37 -23.21 -9.25
N VAL A 211 -9.07 -22.21 -10.07
CA VAL A 211 -9.36 -20.79 -9.81
C VAL A 211 -10.53 -20.31 -10.68
N PRO A 212 -11.13 -19.15 -10.40
CA PRO A 212 -12.26 -18.62 -11.19
C PRO A 212 -11.95 -18.51 -12.69
N LYS A 213 -12.95 -18.79 -13.55
CA LYS A 213 -12.79 -18.94 -15.01
C LYS A 213 -12.14 -17.73 -15.68
N ASP A 214 -12.44 -16.52 -15.21
CA ASP A 214 -11.91 -15.28 -15.75
C ASP A 214 -10.48 -14.95 -15.28
N PHE A 215 -9.85 -15.80 -14.45
CA PHE A 215 -8.50 -15.55 -13.94
C PHE A 215 -7.45 -15.42 -15.05
N ARG A 216 -7.60 -16.13 -16.18
CA ARG A 216 -6.71 -15.95 -17.35
C ARG A 216 -6.74 -14.51 -17.88
N ARG A 217 -7.92 -13.88 -17.91
CA ARG A 217 -8.09 -12.48 -18.34
C ARG A 217 -7.38 -11.54 -17.37
N VAL A 218 -7.47 -11.83 -16.07
CA VAL A 218 -6.78 -11.05 -15.02
C VAL A 218 -5.26 -11.15 -15.15
N ILE A 219 -4.71 -12.36 -15.36
CA ILE A 219 -3.26 -12.54 -15.58
C ILE A 219 -2.79 -11.73 -16.79
N LYS A 220 -3.51 -11.80 -17.91
CA LYS A 220 -3.18 -11.02 -19.12
C LYS A 220 -3.24 -9.52 -18.86
N PHE A 221 -4.30 -9.04 -18.21
CA PHE A 221 -4.46 -7.65 -17.84
C PHE A 221 -3.28 -7.16 -16.97
N VAL A 222 -2.88 -7.93 -15.97
CA VAL A 222 -1.75 -7.57 -15.09
C VAL A 222 -0.42 -7.51 -15.86
N ASP A 223 -0.22 -8.40 -16.84
CA ASP A 223 1.00 -8.43 -17.65
C ASP A 223 1.18 -7.20 -18.53
N GLU A 224 0.08 -6.63 -19.01
CA GLU A 224 0.04 -5.46 -19.89
C GLU A 224 0.24 -4.13 -19.14
N LEU A 225 0.19 -4.11 -17.81
CA LEU A 225 0.35 -2.89 -17.03
C LEU A 225 1.79 -2.37 -17.04
N ALA A 226 1.93 -1.05 -17.15
CA ALA A 226 3.16 -0.32 -16.94
C ALA A 226 3.31 0.09 -15.46
N TYR A 227 4.51 0.51 -15.07
CA TYR A 227 4.78 1.02 -13.71
C TYR A 227 3.83 2.18 -13.32
N SER A 228 3.60 3.10 -14.26
CA SER A 228 2.75 4.28 -14.07
C SER A 228 1.26 4.03 -14.24
N SER A 229 0.85 2.83 -14.66
CA SER A 229 -0.56 2.52 -14.90
C SER A 229 -1.38 2.65 -13.62
N ALA A 230 -2.57 3.26 -13.73
CA ALA A 230 -3.62 3.17 -12.73
C ALA A 230 -4.55 2.01 -13.12
N PRO A 231 -4.48 0.84 -12.45
CA PRO A 231 -5.27 -0.30 -12.84
C PRO A 231 -6.77 -0.03 -12.66
N ASP A 232 -7.60 -0.53 -13.57
CA ASP A 232 -9.05 -0.55 -13.39
C ASP A 232 -9.43 -1.70 -12.44
N TYR A 233 -9.40 -1.40 -11.14
CA TYR A 233 -9.79 -2.35 -10.10
C TYR A 233 -11.28 -2.77 -10.17
N GLY A 234 -12.14 -1.99 -10.84
CA GLY A 234 -13.55 -2.34 -11.03
C GLY A 234 -13.69 -3.55 -11.96
N THR A 235 -13.01 -3.52 -13.10
CA THR A 235 -12.96 -4.64 -14.06
C THR A 235 -12.35 -5.90 -13.42
N ILE A 236 -11.30 -5.74 -12.62
CA ILE A 236 -10.71 -6.86 -11.87
C ILE A 236 -11.75 -7.47 -10.94
N ARG A 237 -12.43 -6.67 -10.11
CA ARG A 237 -13.43 -7.16 -9.14
C ARG A 237 -14.58 -7.92 -9.81
N MET A 238 -15.10 -7.41 -10.92
CA MET A 238 -16.21 -8.05 -11.65
C MET A 238 -15.81 -9.42 -12.21
N SER A 239 -14.53 -9.62 -12.53
CA SER A 239 -14.01 -10.90 -13.04
C SER A 239 -14.03 -12.04 -12.00
N PHE A 240 -14.29 -11.75 -10.71
CA PHE A 240 -14.32 -12.74 -9.63
C PHE A 240 -15.71 -12.92 -8.98
N LEU A 241 -16.70 -12.10 -9.37
CA LEU A 241 -18.05 -12.14 -8.80
C LEU A 241 -19.07 -12.88 -9.69
N LEU A 242 -18.60 -13.56 -10.72
CA LEU A 242 -19.35 -14.40 -11.66
C LEU A 242 -18.77 -15.81 -11.69
#